data_AF-A0A5E9AW70-F1
#
_entry.id   AF-A0A5E9AW70-F1
#
_cell.length_a   1.000
_cell.length_b   1.000
_cell.length_c   1.000
_cell.angle_alpha   90.00
_cell.angle_beta   90.00
_cell.angle_gamma   90.00
#
_symmetry.space_group_name_H-M   'P 1'
#
loop_
_entity.id
_entity.type
_entity.pdbx_description
1 polymer ?
#
loop_
_entity_poly.entity_id
_entity_poly.type
_entity_poly.pdbx_seq_one_letter_code
_entity_poly.pdbx_strand_id
1 'polypeptide(L)' 'MLTYALHETMPKPSDAALAKKTLVESMADKMLEMAMNGIAVTADSLAEHSSFTRAQISSHGPDAADIAKSREVRRVA' A
#
# COMPACT_ATOMS: atom_id res chain seq x y z
N MET A 1 -27.32 29.93 -5.18
CA MET A 1 -25.86 29.84 -5.34
C MET A 1 -25.34 29.03 -4.15
N LEU A 2 -24.86 27.81 -4.35
CA LEU A 2 -24.37 26.95 -3.26
C LEU A 2 -22.88 27.27 -3.03
N THR A 3 -22.58 27.88 -1.89
CA THR A 3 -21.20 28.11 -1.43
C THR A 3 -20.70 26.84 -0.75
N TYR A 4 -19.72 26.19 -1.37
CA TYR A 4 -18.99 25.08 -0.75
C TYR A 4 -18.10 25.65 0.37
N ALA A 5 -18.57 25.58 1.62
CA ALA A 5 -17.70 25.76 2.76
C ALA A 5 -16.78 24.54 2.85
N LEU A 6 -15.47 24.76 2.72
CA LEU A 6 -14.46 23.78 3.09
C LEU A 6 -14.76 23.30 4.51
N HIS A 7 -14.97 21.99 4.69
CA HIS A 7 -15.16 21.41 6.01
C HIS A 7 -13.85 21.54 6.82
N GLU A 8 -13.71 22.65 7.56
CA GLU A 8 -12.61 22.92 8.50
C GLU A 8 -12.64 22.00 9.75
N THR A 9 -13.54 21.01 9.81
CA THR A 9 -13.79 20.20 11.01
C THR A 9 -13.18 18.80 10.97
N MET A 10 -12.39 18.45 9.95
CA MET A 10 -11.65 17.18 10.01
C MET A 10 -10.48 17.32 10.99
N PRO A 11 -10.47 16.56 12.11
CA PRO A 11 -9.32 16.56 13.02
C PRO A 11 -8.10 16.12 12.22
N LYS A 12 -7.03 16.90 12.30
CA LYS A 12 -5.74 16.55 11.69
C LYS A 12 -5.38 15.14 12.20
N PRO A 13 -5.17 14.16 11.31
CA PRO A 13 -4.85 12.81 11.75
C PRO A 13 -3.64 12.87 12.67
N SER A 14 -3.73 12.19 13.82
CA SER A 14 -2.63 12.17 14.78
C SER A 14 -1.36 11.67 14.11
N ASP A 15 -0.19 12.12 14.56
CA ASP A 15 1.08 11.67 13.98
C ASP A 15 1.26 10.14 14.04
N ALA A 16 0.55 9.46 14.96
CA ALA A 16 0.45 8.00 15.02
C ALA A 16 -0.33 7.39 13.84
N ALA A 17 -1.37 8.06 13.33
CA ALA A 17 -2.05 7.68 12.09
C ALA A 17 -1.20 7.95 10.83
N LEU A 18 -0.26 8.89 10.93
CA LEU A 18 0.78 9.20 9.94
C LEU A 18 2.09 8.44 10.18
N ALA A 19 2.10 7.43 11.04
CA ALA A 19 3.28 6.59 11.26
C ALA A 19 3.79 6.15 9.87
N LYS A 20 5.01 6.60 9.53
CA LYS A 20 5.61 6.30 8.23
C LYS A 20 5.67 4.78 8.10
N LYS A 21 4.77 4.23 7.28
CA LYS A 21 4.85 2.82 6.88
C LYS A 21 6.24 2.59 6.34
N THR A 22 6.84 1.48 6.76
CA THR A 22 8.12 1.09 6.18
C THR A 22 7.94 0.84 4.69
N LEU A 23 9.02 0.97 3.92
CA LEU A 23 9.00 0.70 2.48
C LEU A 23 8.42 -0.69 2.19
N VAL A 24 8.79 -1.69 3.00
CA VAL A 24 8.31 -3.07 2.91
C VAL A 24 6.80 -3.17 3.14
N GLU A 25 6.27 -2.50 4.16
CA GLU A 25 4.84 -2.51 4.45
C GLU A 25 4.00 -1.80 3.38
N SER A 26 4.51 -0.70 2.83
CA SER A 26 3.87 -0.01 1.72
C SER A 26 3.89 -0.86 0.45
N MET A 27 4.97 -1.60 0.23
CA MET A 27 5.09 -2.54 -0.89
C MET A 27 4.12 -3.70 -0.73
N ALA A 28 4.02 -4.27 0.47
CA ALA A 28 3.06 -5.33 0.79
C ALA A 28 1.60 -4.90 0.60
N ASP A 29 1.25 -3.67 1.00
CA ASP A 29 -0.08 -3.12 0.78
C ASP A 29 -0.41 -3.00 -0.71
N LYS A 30 0.56 -2.55 -1.52
CA LYS A 30 0.37 -2.43 -2.96
C LYS A 30 0.24 -3.80 -3.63
N MET A 31 1.06 -4.76 -3.24
CA MET A 31 0.96 -6.15 -3.71
C MET A 31 -0.41 -6.74 -3.38
N LEU A 32 -0.93 -6.51 -2.17
CA LEU A 32 -2.26 -6.97 -1.78
C LEU A 32 -3.38 -6.31 -2.59
N GLU A 33 -3.30 -4.99 -2.82
CA GLU A 33 -4.23 -4.26 -3.68
C GLU A 33 -4.25 -4.81 -5.11
N MET A 34 -3.08 -5.06 -5.69
CA MET A 34 -2.95 -5.65 -7.03
C MET A 34 -3.57 -7.05 -7.09
N ALA A 35 -3.28 -7.90 -6.11
CA ALA A 35 -3.86 -9.24 -6.03
C ALA A 35 -5.40 -9.20 -5.93
N MET A 36 -5.95 -8.29 -5.12
CA MET A 36 -7.41 -8.09 -5.01
C MET A 36 -8.06 -7.61 -6.30
N ASN A 37 -7.32 -6.85 -7.11
CA ASN A 37 -7.76 -6.41 -8.43
C ASN A 37 -7.55 -7.47 -9.53
N GLY A 38 -7.10 -8.68 -9.17
CA GLY A 38 -6.83 -9.77 -10.11
C GLY A 38 -5.58 -9.57 -10.96
N ILE A 39 -4.68 -8.66 -10.57
CA ILE A 39 -3.42 -8.40 -11.25
C ILE A 39 -2.36 -9.35 -10.70
N ALA A 40 -1.65 -10.05 -11.58
CA ALA A 40 -0.54 -10.90 -11.19
C ALA A 40 0.59 -10.07 -10.56
N VAL A 41 0.92 -10.35 -9.29
CA VAL A 41 1.95 -9.62 -8.55
C VAL A 41 3.34 -10.11 -8.95
N THR A 42 3.93 -9.44 -9.93
CA THR A 42 5.30 -9.64 -10.42
C THR A 42 6.15 -8.39 -10.22
N ALA A 43 7.47 -8.52 -10.25
CA ALA A 43 8.38 -7.38 -10.09
C ALA A 43 8.12 -6.27 -11.14
N ASP A 44 7.84 -6.64 -12.39
CA ASP A 44 7.55 -5.68 -13.45
C ASP A 44 6.20 -5.01 -13.24
N SER A 45 5.13 -5.77 -12.97
CA SER A 45 3.81 -5.19 -12.68
C SER A 45 3.85 -4.26 -11.46
N LEU A 46 4.63 -4.60 -10.43
CA LEU A 46 4.76 -3.77 -9.25
C LEU A 46 5.49 -2.47 -9.59
N ALA A 47 6.52 -2.51 -10.44
CA ALA A 47 7.19 -1.31 -10.93
C ALA A 47 6.27 -0.44 -11.81
N GLU A 48 5.36 -1.04 -12.58
CA GLU A 48 4.39 -0.33 -13.42
C GLU A 48 3.27 0.33 -12.62
N HIS A 49 2.81 -0.34 -11.56
CA HIS A 49 1.68 0.11 -10.75
C HIS A 49 2.08 0.89 -9.48
N SER A 50 3.38 1.15 -9.28
CA SER A 50 3.89 1.86 -8.10
C SER A 50 5.05 2.79 -8.44
N SER A 51 5.58 3.48 -7.43
CA SER A 51 6.78 4.32 -7.55
C SER A 51 8.04 3.62 -7.01
N PHE A 52 7.99 2.32 -6.75
CA PHE A 52 9.15 1.58 -6.26
C PHE A 52 10.17 1.36 -7.38
N THR A 53 11.44 1.59 -7.07
CA THR A 53 12.52 1.29 -8.02
C THR A 53 12.74 -0.22 -8.12
N ARG A 54 13.27 -0.70 -9.25
CA ARG A 54 13.64 -2.12 -9.41
C ARG A 54 14.61 -2.60 -8.32
N ALA A 55 15.51 -1.74 -7.85
CA ALA A 55 16.44 -2.07 -6.77
C ALA A 55 15.71 -2.31 -5.43
N GLN A 56 14.72 -1.47 -5.11
CA GLN A 56 13.89 -1.64 -3.92
C GLN A 56 13.03 -2.90 -4.01
N ILE A 57 12.43 -3.16 -5.17
CA ILE A 57 11.62 -4.36 -5.40
C ILE A 57 12.48 -5.63 -5.28
N SER A 58 13.70 -5.61 -5.81
CA SER A 58 14.63 -6.75 -5.66
C SER A 58 15.03 -6.98 -4.21
N SER A 59 15.32 -5.91 -3.46
CA SER A 59 15.80 -6.01 -2.07
C SER A 59 14.70 -6.31 -1.05
N HIS A 60 13.46 -5.87 -1.29
CA HIS A 60 12.37 -5.92 -0.30
C HIS A 60 11.13 -6.65 -0.78
N GLY A 61 11.08 -7.03 -2.06
CA GLY A 61 9.95 -7.74 -2.65
C GLY A 61 9.63 -9.07 -1.98
N PRO A 62 10.62 -9.92 -1.63
CA PRO A 62 10.36 -11.17 -0.91
C PRO A 62 9.66 -10.94 0.43
N ASP A 63 10.23 -10.07 1.28
CA ASP A 63 9.65 -9.74 2.59
C ASP A 63 8.24 -9.12 2.46
N ALA A 64 8.07 -8.23 1.47
CA ALA A 64 6.78 -7.61 1.19
C ALA A 64 5.73 -8.63 0.74
N ALA A 65 6.12 -9.64 -0.05
CA ALA A 65 5.22 -10.70 -0.51
C ALA A 65 4.76 -11.59 0.66
N ASP A 66 5.66 -11.95 1.58
CA ASP A 66 5.34 -12.73 2.77
C ASP A 66 4.35 -11.99 3.69
N ILE A 67 4.56 -10.67 3.86
CA ILE A 67 3.64 -9.81 4.62
C ILE A 67 2.29 -9.70 3.91
N ALA A 68 2.28 -9.49 2.58
CA ALA A 68 1.05 -9.42 1.79
C ALA A 68 0.25 -10.72 1.91
N LYS A 69 0.91 -11.87 1.83
CA LYS A 69 0.28 -13.18 1.98
C LYS A 69 -0.29 -13.38 3.39
N SER A 70 0.46 -13.00 4.40
CA SER A 70 0.01 -13.05 5.81
C SER A 70 -1.18 -12.12 6.08
N ARG A 71 -1.31 -11.01 5.34
CA ARG A 71 -2.46 -10.09 5.40
C ARG A 71 -3.67 -10.63 4.65
N GLU A 72 -3.46 -11.27 3.50
CA GLU A 72 -4.52 -11.93 2.74
C GLU A 72 -5.22 -13.00 3.59
N VAL A 73 -4.44 -13.89 4.24
CA VAL A 73 -4.99 -14.94 5.13
C VAL A 73 -5.85 -14.34 6.25
N ARG A 74 -5.39 -13.26 6.87
CA ARG A 74 -6.14 -12.57 7.94
C ARG A 74 -7.43 -11.90 7.48
N ARG A 75 -7.60 -11.64 6.18
CA ARG A 75 -8.85 -11.06 5.65
C ARG A 75 -9.89 -12.11 5.26
N VAL A 76 -9.46 -13.36 5.06
CA VAL A 76 -10.34 -14.47 4.66
C VAL A 76 -10.88 -15.26 5.87
N ALA A 77 -10.22 -15.15 7.03
CA ALA A 77 -10.67 -15.70 8.32
C ALA A 77 -11.66 -14.77 9.03
#